data_AF-A0A8T4PU81-F1
#
_entry.id   AF-A0A8T4PU81-F1
#
_cell.length_a   1.000
_cell.length_b   1.000
_cell.length_c   1.000
_cell.angle_alpha   90.00
_cell.angle_beta   90.00
_cell.angle_gamma   90.00
#
_symmetry.space_group_name_H-M   'P 1'
#
loop_
_entity.id
_entity.type
_entity.pdbx_description
1 polymer ?
#
loop_
_entity_poly.entity_id
_entity_poly.type
_entity_poly.pdbx_seq_one_letter_code
_entity_poly.pdbx_strand_id
1 'polypeptide(L)'
;MPFKEVSDGQRKEETLSLLLMKLLVWVLAAASLGASVFGHGGVEEAASPAVSFLKLSAVFLVALVIVALVKRKLTAGQKKILFIAICLFVLAPTLFMGFSTIRENLESVTKGPVHWHADYIVEVCGERLDLGDPEFMANRVGDPLLHEHDDSRMHIEGAVRELEDVSLHEYFEKIGGELAPGRFAYPSDKGLVEKQDGDACAEGPGTLKVYVNGRELSDFEYVPYPDSYVPPGDCIV
;
A
#
# COMPACT_ATOMS: atom_id res chain seq x y z
N MET A 1 69.93 1.15 5.43
CA MET A 1 68.77 1.41 4.54
C MET A 1 67.89 2.45 5.21
N PRO A 2 67.64 3.62 4.61
CA PRO A 2 66.80 4.62 5.25
C PRO A 2 65.33 4.17 5.21
N PHE A 3 64.66 4.23 6.36
CA PHE A 3 63.21 4.07 6.41
C PHE A 3 62.57 5.22 5.66
N LYS A 4 61.81 4.91 4.61
CA LYS A 4 61.07 5.90 3.83
C LYS A 4 59.90 6.37 4.71
N GLU A 5 60.00 7.57 5.29
CA GLU A 5 58.90 8.16 6.05
C GLU A 5 57.68 8.29 5.15
N VAL A 6 56.63 7.54 5.48
CA VAL A 6 55.31 7.70 4.85
C VAL A 6 54.78 9.07 5.25
N SER A 7 54.64 9.96 4.27
CA SER A 7 54.16 11.32 4.49
C SER A 7 52.79 11.33 5.19
N ASP A 8 52.56 12.27 6.09
CA ASP A 8 51.30 12.43 6.84
C ASP A 8 50.06 12.53 5.92
N GLY A 9 50.25 12.93 4.67
CA GLY A 9 49.21 12.93 3.63
C GLY A 9 48.71 11.53 3.26
N GLN A 10 49.61 10.56 3.08
CA GLN A 10 49.22 9.18 2.75
C GLN A 10 48.43 8.52 3.88
N ARG A 11 48.80 8.80 5.14
CA ARG A 11 48.14 8.21 6.31
C ARG A 11 46.68 8.67 6.45
N LYS A 12 46.39 9.94 6.11
CA LYS A 12 45.03 10.50 6.13
C LYS A 12 44.14 9.94 5.02
N GLU A 13 44.69 9.68 3.83
CA GLU A 13 43.94 9.08 2.71
C GLU A 13 43.53 7.63 2.98
N GLU A 14 44.38 6.84 3.64
CA GLU A 14 44.06 5.47 4.04
C GLU A 14 42.93 5.43 5.08
N THR A 15 42.98 6.32 6.08
CA THR A 15 41.92 6.38 7.11
C THR A 15 40.55 6.74 6.54
N LEU A 16 40.48 7.64 5.55
CA LEU A 16 39.20 8.04 4.95
C LEU A 16 38.62 6.94 4.05
N SER A 17 39.47 6.25 3.30
CA SER A 17 39.06 5.13 2.46
C SER A 17 38.53 3.97 3.30
N LEU A 18 39.17 3.70 4.44
CA LEU A 18 38.72 2.72 5.42
C LEU A 18 37.39 3.11 6.08
N LEU A 19 37.19 4.39 6.39
CA LEU A 19 35.93 4.91 6.93
C LEU A 19 34.77 4.78 5.94
N LEU A 20 34.99 5.09 4.66
CA LEU A 20 33.99 4.91 3.62
C LEU A 20 33.67 3.43 3.38
N MET A 21 34.67 2.55 3.40
CA MET A 21 34.45 1.10 3.33
C MET A 21 33.65 0.60 4.53
N LYS A 22 34.00 1.03 5.74
CA LYS A 22 33.26 0.67 6.95
C LYS A 22 31.84 1.19 6.92
N LEU A 23 31.62 2.42 6.47
CA LEU A 23 30.28 2.98 6.28
C LEU A 23 29.49 2.13 5.28
N LEU A 24 30.06 1.82 4.12
CA LEU A 24 29.42 0.98 3.10
C LEU A 24 29.05 -0.40 3.66
N VAL A 25 29.96 -1.06 4.39
CA VAL A 25 29.69 -2.36 5.05
C VAL A 25 28.58 -2.24 6.10
N TRP A 26 28.60 -1.18 6.90
CA TRP A 26 27.54 -0.90 7.87
C TRP A 26 26.19 -0.64 7.20
N VAL A 27 26.17 0.06 6.07
CA VAL A 27 24.93 0.28 5.31
C VAL A 27 24.41 -1.02 4.71
N LEU A 28 25.27 -1.85 4.12
CA LEU A 28 24.89 -3.16 3.60
C LEU A 28 24.35 -4.07 4.73
N ALA A 29 24.99 -4.04 5.91
CA ALA A 29 24.53 -4.78 7.09
C ALA A 29 23.19 -4.24 7.63
N ALA A 30 23.02 -2.92 7.72
CA ALA A 30 21.78 -2.30 8.16
C ALA A 30 20.62 -2.56 7.18
N ALA A 31 20.89 -2.58 5.87
CA ALA A 31 19.92 -2.97 4.86
C ALA A 31 19.50 -4.44 5.01
N SER A 32 20.45 -5.35 5.33
CA SER A 32 20.12 -6.75 5.60
C SER A 32 19.36 -6.98 6.91
N LEU A 33 19.58 -6.14 7.93
CA LEU A 33 18.87 -6.19 9.21
C LEU A 33 17.48 -5.54 9.12
N GLY A 34 17.33 -4.49 8.31
CA GLY A 34 16.02 -3.89 8.04
C GLY A 34 15.03 -4.91 7.50
N ALA A 35 15.47 -5.82 6.62
CA ALA A 35 14.63 -6.90 6.11
C ALA A 35 14.11 -7.88 7.19
N SER A 36 14.73 -7.93 8.37
CA SER A 36 14.36 -8.84 9.48
C SER A 36 13.59 -8.17 10.62
N VAL A 37 13.60 -6.83 10.72
CA VAL A 37 12.98 -6.09 11.84
C VAL A 37 11.55 -5.63 11.56
N PHE A 38 11.12 -5.52 10.30
CA PHE A 38 9.74 -5.13 9.95
C PHE A 38 8.70 -6.26 10.11
N GLY A 39 9.03 -7.34 10.81
CA GLY A 39 8.16 -8.49 10.95
C GLY A 39 7.02 -8.33 11.96
N HIS A 40 7.15 -7.49 13.00
CA HIS A 40 6.19 -7.52 14.13
C HIS A 40 5.91 -6.11 14.69
N GLY A 41 4.74 -5.53 14.39
CA GLY A 41 4.17 -4.47 15.22
C GLY A 41 3.17 -3.52 14.54
N GLY A 42 1.91 -3.58 14.99
CA GLY A 42 0.97 -2.45 15.02
C GLY A 42 0.16 -2.16 13.74
N VAL A 43 -1.14 -1.93 13.92
CA VAL A 43 -2.17 -1.64 12.89
C VAL A 43 -2.00 -0.23 12.27
N GLU A 44 -0.78 0.27 12.18
CA GLU A 44 -0.44 1.47 11.42
C GLU A 44 0.04 0.99 10.07
N GLU A 45 -0.74 1.28 9.01
CA GLU A 45 -0.50 1.00 7.59
C GLU A 45 0.98 0.67 7.30
N ALA A 46 1.34 -0.60 7.48
CA ALA A 46 2.74 -1.01 7.49
C ALA A 46 3.24 -0.86 6.07
N ALA A 47 3.94 0.24 5.81
CA ALA A 47 4.43 0.59 4.49
C ALA A 47 5.12 -0.63 3.88
N SER A 48 4.67 -1.03 2.69
CA SER A 48 5.14 -2.27 2.06
C SER A 48 6.67 -2.35 2.09
N PRO A 49 7.27 -3.55 2.18
CA PRO A 49 8.73 -3.69 2.21
C PRO A 49 9.45 -2.91 1.11
N ALA A 50 8.81 -2.74 -0.06
CA ALA A 50 9.28 -1.91 -1.16
C ALA A 50 9.33 -0.41 -0.83
N VAL A 51 8.27 0.14 -0.23
CA VAL A 51 8.25 1.55 0.19
C VAL A 51 9.30 1.82 1.25
N SER A 52 9.44 0.90 2.22
CA SER A 52 10.46 1.00 3.27
C SER A 52 11.88 0.96 2.70
N PHE A 53 12.15 0.06 1.75
CA PHE A 53 13.44 -0.02 1.05
C PHE A 53 13.74 1.23 0.20
N LEU A 54 12.73 1.78 -0.47
CA LEU A 54 12.85 3.01 -1.26
C LEU A 54 13.18 4.22 -0.37
N LYS A 55 12.46 4.39 0.75
CA LYS A 55 12.71 5.47 1.74
C LYS A 55 14.15 5.41 2.26
N LEU A 56 14.61 4.22 2.66
CA LEU A 56 15.98 4.02 3.14
C LEU A 56 17.02 4.35 2.06
N SER A 57 16.80 3.87 0.84
CA SER A 57 17.69 4.14 -0.30
C SER A 57 17.78 5.64 -0.62
N ALA A 58 16.67 6.36 -0.53
CA ALA A 58 16.62 7.81 -0.74
C ALA A 58 17.44 8.58 0.32
N VAL A 59 17.33 8.22 1.60
CA VAL A 59 18.14 8.82 2.68
C VAL A 59 19.63 8.63 2.43
N PHE A 60 20.05 7.43 2.06
CA PHE A 60 21.46 7.16 1.73
C PHE A 60 21.93 7.91 0.49
N LEU A 61 21.11 7.97 -0.54
CA LEU A 61 21.41 8.71 -1.76
C LEU A 61 21.64 10.20 -1.45
N VAL A 62 20.76 10.83 -0.66
CA VAL A 62 20.93 12.22 -0.22
C VAL A 62 22.23 12.40 0.57
N ALA A 63 22.55 11.50 1.49
CA ALA A 63 23.79 11.55 2.26
C ALA A 63 25.04 11.47 1.35
N LEU A 64 25.05 10.58 0.36
CA LEU A 64 26.14 10.44 -0.61
C LEU A 64 26.28 11.71 -1.48
N VAL A 65 25.16 12.31 -1.91
CA VAL A 65 25.16 13.57 -2.65
C VAL A 65 25.73 14.71 -1.79
N ILE A 66 25.34 14.82 -0.52
CA ILE A 66 25.91 15.82 0.40
C ILE A 66 27.42 15.63 0.54
N VAL A 67 27.90 14.40 0.69
CA VAL A 67 29.35 14.11 0.73
C VAL A 67 30.03 14.56 -0.56
N ALA A 68 29.43 14.30 -1.73
CA ALA A 68 29.95 14.74 -3.02
C ALA A 68 30.08 16.27 -3.10
N LEU A 69 29.10 17.01 -2.58
CA LEU A 69 29.05 18.47 -2.60
C LEU A 69 30.01 19.12 -1.59
N VAL A 70 30.12 18.56 -0.38
CA VAL A 70 30.95 19.13 0.69
C VAL A 70 32.44 18.82 0.47
N LYS A 71 32.78 17.62 -0.03
CA LYS A 71 34.18 17.21 -0.24
C LYS A 71 34.70 17.70 -1.59
N ARG A 72 35.20 18.95 -1.61
CA ARG A 72 35.79 19.58 -2.81
C ARG A 72 37.03 18.89 -3.38
N LYS A 73 37.76 18.12 -2.57
CA LYS A 73 38.99 17.41 -2.98
C LYS A 73 38.87 15.91 -2.67
N LEU A 74 38.22 15.19 -3.57
CA LEU A 74 38.20 13.72 -3.56
C LEU A 74 39.30 13.19 -4.49
N THR A 75 39.99 12.14 -4.08
CA THR A 75 40.93 11.42 -4.95
C THR A 75 40.17 10.73 -6.09
N ALA A 76 40.86 10.33 -7.16
CA ALA A 76 40.22 9.61 -8.27
C ALA A 76 39.52 8.32 -7.81
N GLY A 77 40.14 7.58 -6.87
CA GLY A 77 39.55 6.38 -6.27
C GLY A 77 38.28 6.68 -5.48
N GLN A 78 38.28 7.73 -4.65
CA GLN A 78 37.11 8.13 -3.86
C GLN A 78 35.95 8.58 -4.74
N LYS A 79 36.22 9.33 -5.82
CA LYS A 79 35.20 9.71 -6.80
C LYS A 79 34.55 8.49 -7.44
N LYS A 80 35.35 7.50 -7.82
CA LYS A 80 34.86 6.24 -8.40
C LYS A 80 33.99 5.46 -7.40
N ILE A 81 34.42 5.33 -6.15
CA ILE A 81 33.64 4.66 -5.09
C ILE A 81 32.31 5.38 -4.86
N LEU A 82 32.35 6.71 -4.73
CA LEU A 82 31.16 7.53 -4.50
C LEU A 82 30.17 7.42 -5.67
N PHE A 83 30.67 7.46 -6.91
CA PHE A 83 29.87 7.25 -8.11
C PHE A 83 29.21 5.88 -8.13
N ILE A 84 29.97 4.80 -7.89
CA ILE A 84 29.44 3.43 -7.85
C ILE A 84 28.38 3.30 -6.75
N ALA A 85 28.61 3.85 -5.57
CA ALA A 85 27.64 3.82 -4.48
C ALA A 85 26.34 4.55 -4.87
N ILE A 86 26.44 5.75 -5.45
CA ILE A 86 25.27 6.48 -5.96
C ILE A 86 24.52 5.66 -7.01
N CYS A 87 25.22 5.09 -8.00
CA CYS A 87 24.61 4.22 -9.00
C CYS A 87 23.89 3.03 -8.34
N LEU A 88 24.50 2.41 -7.33
CA LEU A 88 23.89 1.28 -6.62
C LEU A 88 22.62 1.69 -5.87
N PHE A 89 22.60 2.83 -5.17
CA PHE A 89 21.41 3.32 -4.46
C PHE A 89 20.31 3.87 -5.37
N VAL A 90 20.59 4.09 -6.66
CA VAL A 90 19.56 4.39 -7.66
C VAL A 90 19.06 3.10 -8.31
N LEU A 91 19.97 2.23 -8.75
CA LEU A 91 19.62 1.01 -9.49
C LEU A 91 18.97 -0.05 -8.60
N ALA A 92 19.45 -0.25 -7.37
CA ALA A 92 18.92 -1.28 -6.47
C ALA A 92 17.43 -1.10 -6.14
N PRO A 93 16.93 0.07 -5.66
CA PRO A 93 15.49 0.26 -5.44
C PRO A 93 14.69 0.19 -6.73
N THR A 94 15.23 0.68 -7.86
CA THR A 94 14.55 0.59 -9.16
C THR A 94 14.32 -0.87 -9.56
N LEU A 95 15.36 -1.71 -9.50
CA LEU A 95 15.27 -3.14 -9.80
C LEU A 95 14.39 -3.87 -8.80
N PHE A 96 14.50 -3.54 -7.51
CA PHE A 96 13.68 -4.14 -6.45
C PHE A 96 12.19 -3.86 -6.66
N MET A 97 11.82 -2.61 -6.94
CA MET A 97 10.43 -2.23 -7.23
C MET A 97 9.93 -2.92 -8.51
N GLY A 98 10.75 -2.93 -9.57
CA GLY A 98 10.41 -3.62 -10.81
C GLY A 98 10.16 -5.11 -10.60
N PHE A 99 11.04 -5.80 -9.87
CA PHE A 99 10.87 -7.21 -9.54
C PHE A 99 9.66 -7.45 -8.64
N SER A 100 9.44 -6.60 -7.63
CA SER A 100 8.29 -6.71 -6.73
C SER A 100 6.97 -6.57 -7.48
N THR A 101 6.88 -5.60 -8.40
CA THR A 101 5.71 -5.39 -9.26
C THR A 101 5.46 -6.58 -10.17
N ILE A 102 6.50 -7.10 -10.81
CA ILE A 102 6.40 -8.30 -11.67
C ILE A 102 5.90 -9.49 -10.84
N ARG A 103 6.48 -9.70 -9.66
CA ARG A 103 6.10 -10.80 -8.77
C ARG A 103 4.62 -10.68 -8.34
N GLU A 104 4.19 -9.50 -7.90
CA GLU A 104 2.80 -9.24 -7.50
C GLU A 104 1.83 -9.48 -8.65
N ASN A 105 2.15 -9.05 -9.86
CA ASN A 105 1.35 -9.35 -11.04
C ASN A 105 1.30 -10.85 -11.37
N LEU A 106 2.41 -11.58 -11.22
CA LEU A 106 2.43 -13.03 -11.48
C LEU A 106 1.62 -13.82 -10.44
N GLU A 107 1.72 -13.42 -9.18
CA GLU A 107 1.01 -14.02 -8.05
C GLU A 107 -0.49 -13.68 -8.06
N SER A 108 -0.89 -12.49 -8.54
CA SER A 108 -2.30 -12.08 -8.65
C SER A 108 -3.16 -13.03 -9.50
N VAL A 109 -4.42 -13.23 -9.11
CA VAL A 109 -5.40 -13.99 -9.89
C VAL A 109 -5.78 -13.26 -11.18
N THR A 110 -5.76 -11.92 -11.16
CA THR A 110 -6.07 -11.04 -12.30
C THR A 110 -4.91 -10.86 -13.27
N LYS A 111 -3.71 -11.37 -12.93
CA LYS A 111 -2.47 -11.24 -13.72
C LYS A 111 -2.02 -9.80 -13.97
N GLY A 112 -2.37 -8.90 -13.05
CA GLY A 112 -2.05 -7.48 -13.10
C GLY A 112 -3.03 -6.64 -12.29
N PRO A 113 -2.78 -5.32 -12.18
CA PRO A 113 -3.69 -4.41 -11.52
C PRO A 113 -5.00 -4.31 -12.29
N VAL A 114 -6.09 -4.22 -11.55
CA VAL A 114 -7.43 -4.00 -12.07
C VAL A 114 -7.93 -2.62 -11.67
N HIS A 115 -9.00 -2.22 -12.32
CA HIS A 115 -9.77 -1.03 -11.99
C HIS A 115 -11.20 -1.41 -12.34
N TRP A 116 -11.92 -1.97 -11.36
CA TRP A 116 -13.32 -2.38 -11.52
C TRP A 116 -14.25 -1.47 -10.74
N HIS A 117 -15.47 -1.38 -11.22
CA HIS A 117 -16.51 -0.55 -10.64
C HIS A 117 -17.80 -1.34 -10.45
N ALA A 118 -18.48 -1.09 -9.32
CA ALA A 118 -19.84 -1.52 -9.11
C ALA A 118 -20.63 -0.41 -8.39
N ASP A 119 -21.74 -0.01 -8.97
CA ASP A 119 -22.63 0.98 -8.37
C ASP A 119 -23.41 0.31 -7.22
N TYR A 120 -23.63 1.03 -6.13
CA TYR A 120 -24.39 0.48 -5.02
C TYR A 120 -25.34 1.50 -4.37
N ILE A 121 -26.36 0.98 -3.71
CA ILE A 121 -27.31 1.74 -2.90
C ILE A 121 -27.47 0.97 -1.59
N VAL A 122 -27.49 1.68 -0.47
CA VAL A 122 -27.81 1.11 0.84
C VAL A 122 -29.12 1.72 1.31
N GLU A 123 -30.10 0.88 1.67
CA GLU A 123 -31.37 1.33 2.23
C GLU A 123 -31.68 0.64 3.56
N VAL A 124 -32.09 1.42 4.56
CA VAL A 124 -32.51 0.92 5.86
C VAL A 124 -33.92 1.44 6.16
N CYS A 125 -34.88 0.51 6.31
CA CYS A 125 -36.29 0.81 6.57
C CYS A 125 -36.91 1.84 5.59
N GLY A 126 -36.50 1.81 4.31
CA GLY A 126 -36.98 2.71 3.25
C GLY A 126 -36.26 4.06 3.17
N GLU A 127 -35.22 4.27 3.97
CA GLU A 127 -34.35 5.44 3.89
C GLU A 127 -33.00 5.04 3.27
N ARG A 128 -32.60 5.73 2.19
CA ARG A 128 -31.27 5.60 1.62
C ARG A 128 -30.23 6.16 2.58
N LEU A 129 -29.16 5.41 2.77
CA LEU A 129 -27.97 5.84 3.50
C LEU A 129 -26.87 6.16 2.51
N ASP A 130 -26.17 7.27 2.74
CA ASP A 130 -24.95 7.62 2.03
C ASP A 130 -23.75 7.34 2.95
N LEU A 131 -22.61 6.94 2.37
CA LEU A 131 -21.39 6.67 3.11
C LEU A 131 -20.88 7.97 3.76
N GLY A 132 -20.29 7.87 4.95
CA GLY A 132 -19.67 9.04 5.57
C GLY A 132 -18.48 9.57 4.75
N ASP A 133 -18.28 10.89 4.76
CA ASP A 133 -17.15 11.52 4.05
C ASP A 133 -15.79 10.99 4.53
N PRO A 134 -14.78 10.91 3.63
CA PRO A 134 -13.43 10.57 4.03
C PRO A 134 -12.86 11.58 5.05
N GLU A 135 -12.17 11.08 6.07
CA GLU A 135 -11.60 11.93 7.12
C GLU A 135 -10.35 12.68 6.64
N PHE A 136 -10.25 13.96 7.03
CA PHE A 136 -9.06 14.80 6.89
C PHE A 136 -8.62 15.07 5.43
N MET A 137 -7.47 14.53 5.02
CA MET A 137 -6.85 14.72 3.71
C MET A 137 -6.97 13.45 2.85
N ALA A 138 -7.70 12.45 3.33
CA ALA A 138 -8.05 11.28 2.54
C ALA A 138 -9.08 11.70 1.47
N ASN A 139 -8.98 11.09 0.30
CA ASN A 139 -9.93 11.28 -0.80
C ASN A 139 -10.78 10.02 -1.04
N ARG A 140 -10.74 9.06 -0.11
CA ARG A 140 -11.42 7.77 -0.22
C ARG A 140 -11.82 7.24 1.15
N VAL A 141 -12.87 6.44 1.20
CA VAL A 141 -13.25 5.62 2.35
C VAL A 141 -12.94 4.17 2.01
N GLY A 142 -12.18 3.48 2.87
CA GLY A 142 -11.65 2.14 2.58
C GLY A 142 -10.13 2.11 2.40
N ASP A 143 -9.64 1.02 1.83
CA ASP A 143 -8.22 0.78 1.64
C ASP A 143 -7.77 0.99 0.17
N PRO A 144 -6.48 0.91 -0.16
CA PRO A 144 -6.02 1.11 -1.54
C PRO A 144 -6.63 0.16 -2.57
N LEU A 145 -7.06 -1.05 -2.18
CA LEU A 145 -7.63 -2.06 -3.06
C LEU A 145 -9.15 -1.92 -3.18
N LEU A 146 -9.85 -1.70 -2.06
CA LEU A 146 -11.31 -1.58 -1.98
C LEU A 146 -11.70 -0.26 -1.32
N HIS A 147 -12.35 0.63 -2.08
CA HIS A 147 -12.74 1.94 -1.56
C HIS A 147 -13.89 2.60 -2.32
N GLU A 148 -14.28 3.79 -1.88
CA GLU A 148 -15.29 4.66 -2.46
C GLU A 148 -14.81 6.12 -2.43
N HIS A 149 -15.28 6.94 -3.39
CA HIS A 149 -14.80 8.30 -3.66
C HIS A 149 -15.88 9.41 -3.53
N ASP A 150 -16.89 9.23 -2.69
CA ASP A 150 -18.11 10.05 -2.60
C ASP A 150 -18.90 10.10 -3.94
N ASP A 151 -19.05 8.93 -4.58
CA ASP A 151 -19.76 8.73 -5.84
C ASP A 151 -20.73 7.52 -5.83
N SER A 152 -20.97 6.92 -4.66
CA SER A 152 -21.85 5.74 -4.49
C SER A 152 -21.42 4.54 -5.33
N ARG A 153 -20.12 4.36 -5.49
CA ARG A 153 -19.52 3.29 -6.28
C ARG A 153 -18.41 2.59 -5.52
N MET A 154 -18.42 1.27 -5.58
CA MET A 154 -17.31 0.46 -5.11
C MET A 154 -16.20 0.48 -6.17
N HIS A 155 -15.00 0.86 -5.74
CA HIS A 155 -13.78 0.82 -6.52
C HIS A 155 -12.93 -0.38 -6.11
N ILE A 156 -12.55 -1.20 -7.09
CA ILE A 156 -11.58 -2.28 -6.92
C ILE A 156 -10.35 -1.94 -7.75
N GLU A 157 -9.29 -1.45 -7.11
CA GLU A 157 -8.13 -0.88 -7.79
C GLU A 157 -6.81 -1.48 -7.30
N GLY A 158 -6.08 -2.14 -8.20
CA GLY A 158 -4.78 -2.76 -7.87
C GLY A 158 -4.75 -4.25 -8.13
N ALA A 159 -3.71 -4.92 -7.64
CA ALA A 159 -3.50 -6.35 -7.90
C ALA A 159 -4.29 -7.21 -6.92
N VAL A 160 -5.23 -8.01 -7.43
CA VAL A 160 -6.06 -8.93 -6.64
C VAL A 160 -5.31 -10.24 -6.42
N ARG A 161 -5.00 -10.58 -5.17
CA ARG A 161 -4.27 -11.82 -4.85
C ARG A 161 -5.20 -13.02 -4.87
N GLU A 162 -6.30 -12.92 -4.14
CA GLU A 162 -7.37 -13.92 -4.07
C GLU A 162 -8.69 -13.21 -4.43
N LEU A 163 -9.64 -13.92 -5.06
CA LEU A 163 -10.90 -13.27 -5.48
C LEU A 163 -11.76 -12.90 -4.26
N GLU A 164 -11.59 -13.66 -3.19
CA GLU A 164 -12.20 -13.46 -1.89
C GLU A 164 -11.80 -12.11 -1.28
N ASP A 165 -10.56 -11.63 -1.54
CA ASP A 165 -10.06 -10.32 -1.07
C ASP A 165 -10.85 -9.12 -1.63
N VAL A 166 -11.72 -9.35 -2.62
CA VAL A 166 -12.51 -8.33 -3.31
C VAL A 166 -14.01 -8.69 -3.33
N SER A 167 -14.44 -9.49 -2.37
CA SER A 167 -15.85 -9.82 -2.18
C SER A 167 -16.65 -8.64 -1.61
N LEU A 168 -17.97 -8.72 -1.71
CA LEU A 168 -18.88 -7.73 -1.13
C LEU A 168 -18.70 -7.69 0.40
N HIS A 169 -18.53 -8.84 1.05
CA HIS A 169 -18.21 -8.91 2.48
C HIS A 169 -16.94 -8.10 2.82
N GLU A 170 -15.84 -8.34 2.11
CA GLU A 170 -14.58 -7.63 2.33
C GLU A 170 -14.73 -6.12 2.10
N TYR A 171 -15.49 -5.70 1.08
CA TYR A 171 -15.74 -4.28 0.83
C TYR A 171 -16.37 -3.59 2.04
N PHE A 172 -17.45 -4.17 2.60
CA PHE A 172 -18.10 -3.61 3.78
C PHE A 172 -17.15 -3.57 4.99
N GLU A 173 -16.29 -4.57 5.17
CA GLU A 173 -15.26 -4.54 6.21
C GLU A 173 -14.25 -3.40 6.00
N LYS A 174 -13.76 -3.19 4.76
CA LYS A 174 -12.75 -2.16 4.48
C LYS A 174 -13.27 -0.74 4.68
N ILE A 175 -14.54 -0.48 4.37
CA ILE A 175 -15.14 0.84 4.62
C ILE A 175 -15.46 1.06 6.11
N GLY A 176 -15.29 0.06 6.98
CA GLY A 176 -15.55 0.15 8.42
C GLY A 176 -16.94 -0.33 8.85
N GLY A 177 -17.62 -1.11 8.01
CA GLY A 177 -18.92 -1.73 8.26
C GLY A 177 -18.85 -3.25 8.45
N GLU A 178 -20.00 -3.90 8.27
CA GLU A 178 -20.16 -5.36 8.34
C GLU A 178 -21.30 -5.77 7.40
N LEU A 179 -21.08 -6.82 6.61
CA LEU A 179 -22.14 -7.50 5.86
C LEU A 179 -22.08 -8.99 6.13
N ALA A 180 -23.01 -9.50 6.93
CA ALA A 180 -23.06 -10.92 7.32
C ALA A 180 -24.52 -11.41 7.34
N PRO A 181 -24.80 -12.73 7.25
CA PRO A 181 -26.17 -13.22 7.23
C PRO A 181 -27.01 -12.70 8.41
N GLY A 182 -28.03 -11.90 8.09
CA GLY A 182 -28.93 -11.27 9.05
C GLY A 182 -28.31 -10.16 9.91
N ARG A 183 -27.11 -9.66 9.59
CA ARG A 183 -26.41 -8.57 10.29
C ARG A 183 -25.78 -7.58 9.32
N PHE A 184 -25.91 -6.31 9.64
CA PHE A 184 -25.50 -5.22 8.78
C PHE A 184 -24.94 -4.08 9.64
N ALA A 185 -23.77 -3.56 9.29
CA ALA A 185 -23.23 -2.32 9.84
C ALA A 185 -22.73 -1.44 8.69
N TYR A 186 -23.07 -0.16 8.71
CA TYR A 186 -22.69 0.77 7.66
C TYR A 186 -22.29 2.14 8.21
N PRO A 187 -21.08 2.63 7.91
CA PRO A 187 -20.58 3.90 8.42
C PRO A 187 -21.11 5.06 7.58
N SER A 188 -22.38 5.40 7.80
CA SER A 188 -23.07 6.47 7.06
C SER A 188 -22.63 7.88 7.45
N ASP A 189 -23.08 8.86 6.68
CA ASP A 189 -23.01 10.31 6.99
C ASP A 189 -23.63 10.69 8.35
N LYS A 190 -24.53 9.85 8.89
CA LYS A 190 -25.18 9.99 10.20
C LYS A 190 -24.48 9.20 11.31
N GLY A 191 -23.35 8.59 11.02
CA GLY A 191 -22.60 7.69 11.91
C GLY A 191 -22.84 6.21 11.58
N LEU A 192 -22.34 5.33 12.46
CA LEU A 192 -22.46 3.89 12.28
C LEU A 192 -23.91 3.44 12.49
N VAL A 193 -24.52 2.89 11.43
CA VAL A 193 -25.86 2.30 11.46
C VAL A 193 -25.72 0.79 11.54
N GLU A 194 -26.14 0.20 12.66
CA GLU A 194 -26.15 -1.26 12.87
C GLU A 194 -27.59 -1.79 12.83
N LYS A 195 -27.80 -2.89 12.10
CA LYS A 195 -29.08 -3.60 11.97
C LYS A 195 -28.90 -5.11 12.00
N GLN A 196 -29.93 -5.79 12.47
CA GLN A 196 -30.05 -7.23 12.41
C GLN A 196 -31.48 -7.64 12.03
N ASP A 197 -31.62 -8.87 11.54
CA ASP A 197 -32.93 -9.44 11.23
C ASP A 197 -33.88 -9.38 12.45
N GLY A 198 -35.10 -8.92 12.22
CA GLY A 198 -36.11 -8.76 13.26
C GLY A 198 -36.11 -7.38 13.93
N ASP A 199 -35.13 -6.51 13.65
CA ASP A 199 -35.17 -5.12 14.12
C ASP A 199 -36.41 -4.40 13.59
N ALA A 200 -36.99 -3.52 14.41
CA ALA A 200 -38.21 -2.82 14.05
C ALA A 200 -37.98 -1.77 12.95
N CYS A 201 -38.77 -1.85 11.88
CA CYS A 201 -39.01 -0.80 10.90
C CYS A 201 -40.47 -0.31 11.01
N ALA A 202 -40.81 0.79 10.32
CA ALA A 202 -42.16 1.36 10.33
C ALA A 202 -43.25 0.39 9.88
N GLU A 203 -42.92 -0.51 8.94
CA GLU A 203 -43.85 -1.48 8.36
C GLU A 203 -43.85 -2.85 9.08
N GLY A 204 -43.01 -3.03 10.10
CA GLY A 204 -42.83 -4.31 10.81
C GLY A 204 -41.36 -4.67 11.03
N PRO A 205 -41.07 -5.92 11.47
CA PRO A 205 -39.70 -6.39 11.60
C PRO A 205 -38.98 -6.43 10.24
N GLY A 206 -37.78 -5.88 10.18
CA GLY A 206 -36.92 -5.85 8.99
C GLY A 206 -36.22 -7.18 8.74
N THR A 207 -35.73 -7.35 7.52
CA THR A 207 -34.90 -8.48 7.10
C THR A 207 -33.84 -7.97 6.14
N LEU A 208 -32.58 -8.36 6.37
CA LEU A 208 -31.47 -8.04 5.48
C LEU A 208 -31.66 -8.78 4.15
N LYS A 209 -31.55 -8.04 3.06
CA LYS A 209 -31.53 -8.57 1.70
C LYS A 209 -30.47 -7.84 0.91
N VAL A 210 -29.82 -8.56 0.01
CA VAL A 210 -28.82 -8.01 -0.90
C VAL A 210 -29.24 -8.43 -2.30
N TYR A 211 -29.25 -7.49 -3.23
CA TYR A 211 -29.58 -7.70 -4.62
C TYR A 211 -28.41 -7.31 -5.50
N VAL A 212 -28.07 -8.14 -6.49
CA VAL A 212 -27.14 -7.77 -7.56
C VAL A 212 -27.86 -7.90 -8.88
N ASN A 213 -27.93 -6.78 -9.62
CA ASN A 213 -28.64 -6.68 -10.89
C ASN A 213 -30.08 -7.22 -10.80
N GLY A 214 -30.76 -6.92 -9.68
CA GLY A 214 -32.13 -7.34 -9.38
C GLY A 214 -32.30 -8.80 -8.94
N ARG A 215 -31.21 -9.55 -8.71
CA ARG A 215 -31.25 -10.93 -8.19
C ARG A 215 -30.81 -10.95 -6.73
N GLU A 216 -31.64 -11.54 -5.88
CA GLU A 216 -31.32 -11.70 -4.45
C GLU A 216 -30.11 -12.62 -4.29
N LEU A 217 -29.13 -12.18 -3.50
CA LEU A 217 -27.97 -12.96 -3.10
C LEU A 217 -28.21 -13.62 -1.74
N SER A 218 -27.89 -14.91 -1.68
CA SER A 218 -27.85 -15.69 -0.44
C SER A 218 -26.43 -15.81 0.13
N ASP A 219 -25.43 -15.46 -0.67
CA ASP A 219 -24.00 -15.59 -0.36
C ASP A 219 -23.34 -14.22 -0.57
N PHE A 220 -22.64 -13.76 0.46
CA PHE A 220 -22.01 -12.43 0.49
C PHE A 220 -20.54 -12.46 0.06
N GLU A 221 -20.01 -13.65 -0.25
CA GLU A 221 -18.73 -13.83 -0.95
C GLU A 221 -18.81 -13.48 -2.45
N TYR A 222 -19.82 -12.68 -2.84
CA TYR A 222 -20.00 -12.24 -4.21
C TYR A 222 -18.87 -11.29 -4.62
N VAL A 223 -18.22 -11.60 -5.75
CA VAL A 223 -17.19 -10.75 -6.34
C VAL A 223 -17.82 -9.90 -7.44
N PRO A 224 -17.75 -8.56 -7.36
CA PRO A 224 -18.23 -7.68 -8.40
C PRO A 224 -17.66 -8.02 -9.78
N TYR A 225 -18.49 -7.87 -10.81
CA TYR A 225 -18.14 -8.16 -12.18
C TYR A 225 -16.94 -7.32 -12.62
N PRO A 226 -15.92 -7.92 -13.25
CA PRO A 226 -14.66 -7.24 -13.58
C PRO A 226 -14.79 -6.35 -14.83
N ASP A 227 -15.66 -5.34 -14.78
CA ASP A 227 -15.77 -4.31 -15.81
C ASP A 227 -15.04 -3.03 -15.39
N SER A 228 -14.24 -2.51 -16.31
CA SER A 228 -13.47 -1.27 -16.13
C SER A 228 -14.15 -0.04 -16.74
N TYR A 229 -15.31 -0.21 -17.40
CA TYR A 229 -16.03 0.88 -18.05
C TYR A 229 -17.21 1.37 -17.20
N VAL A 230 -17.36 2.69 -17.18
CA VAL A 230 -18.52 3.40 -16.62
C VAL A 230 -19.34 3.99 -17.77
N PRO A 231 -20.58 3.54 -18.05
CA PRO A 231 -21.25 2.26 -17.72
C PRO A 231 -21.03 1.17 -18.81
N PRO A 232 -21.20 -0.15 -18.53
CA PRO A 232 -21.93 -0.78 -17.42
C PRO A 232 -21.09 -1.67 -16.45
N GLY A 233 -21.27 -1.48 -15.14
CA GLY A 233 -20.85 -2.42 -14.08
C GLY A 233 -22.07 -3.04 -13.35
N ASP A 234 -21.84 -3.75 -12.24
CA ASP A 234 -22.94 -4.26 -11.39
C ASP A 234 -23.69 -3.14 -10.68
N CYS A 235 -24.98 -3.37 -10.40
CA CYS A 235 -25.79 -2.55 -9.51
C CYS A 235 -26.19 -3.37 -8.28
N ILE A 236 -25.74 -2.94 -7.10
CA ILE A 236 -25.96 -3.59 -5.81
C ILE A 236 -26.97 -2.77 -4.98
N VAL A 237 -27.94 -3.45 -4.37
CA VAL A 237 -28.94 -2.84 -3.48
C VAL A 237 -29.10 -3.66 -2.22
#